data_AF-A0A151JM99-F1
#
_entry.id   AF-A0A151JM99-F1
#
_cell.length_a   1.000
_cell.length_b   1.000
_cell.length_c   1.000
_cell.angle_alpha   90.00
_cell.angle_beta   90.00
_cell.angle_gamma   90.00
#
_symmetry.space_group_name_H-M   'P 1'
#
loop_
_entity.id
_entity.type
_entity.pdbx_description
1 polymer ?
#
loop_
_entity_poly.entity_id
_entity_poly.type
_entity_poly.pdbx_seq_one_letter_code
_entity_poly.pdbx_strand_id
1 'polypeptide(L)'
;MKNIPYIHVTCLSSLDFYLWGHMKTLIYETSIETEAELVARITAAAYQVQNIPAVFERVRQSMFRRCHLCVEANGGIFEHLL
;
A
#
# COMPACT_ATOMS: atom_id res chain seq x y z
N MET A 1 16.82 -23.45 12.55
CA MET A 1 16.37 -22.51 11.51
C MET A 1 14.87 -22.31 11.62
N LYS A 2 14.41 -21.45 12.51
CA LYS A 2 13.00 -21.08 12.67
C LYS A 2 12.96 -19.59 12.95
N ASN A 3 12.59 -18.79 11.95
CA ASN A 3 12.15 -17.40 12.10
C ASN A 3 11.56 -16.89 10.76
N ILE A 4 10.50 -17.55 10.31
CA ILE A 4 9.68 -17.15 9.15
C ILE A 4 8.25 -16.68 9.53
N PRO A 5 7.96 -15.99 10.67
CA PRO A 5 6.61 -15.45 10.87
C PRO A 5 6.44 -13.96 10.50
N TYR A 6 7.51 -13.18 10.35
CA TYR A 6 7.37 -11.71 10.20
C TYR A 6 7.44 -11.19 8.76
N ILE A 7 8.10 -11.89 7.85
CA ILE A 7 8.29 -11.42 6.47
C ILE A 7 7.05 -11.72 5.58
N HIS A 8 6.23 -12.70 5.97
CA HIS A 8 5.07 -13.13 5.20
C HIS A 8 3.84 -12.20 5.29
N VAL A 9 3.77 -11.30 6.29
CA VAL A 9 2.62 -10.41 6.51
C VAL A 9 2.64 -9.18 5.61
N THR A 10 3.81 -8.66 5.27
CA THR A 10 3.93 -7.38 4.54
C THR A 10 3.56 -7.50 3.05
N CYS A 11 3.65 -8.69 2.46
CA CYS A 11 3.17 -8.93 1.09
C CYS A 11 1.64 -8.81 0.94
N LEU A 12 0.89 -8.94 2.05
CA LEU A 12 -0.57 -9.02 2.03
C LEU A 12 -1.25 -7.68 2.32
N SER A 13 -0.54 -6.68 2.83
CA SER A 13 -1.11 -5.35 2.92
C SER A 13 -0.96 -4.63 1.58
N SER A 14 -1.80 -5.04 0.64
CA SER A 14 -1.99 -4.31 -0.62
C SER A 14 -2.47 -2.88 -0.38
N LEU A 15 -3.09 -2.67 0.79
CA LEU A 15 -3.36 -1.36 1.38
C LEU A 15 -2.07 -0.57 1.62
N ASP A 16 -1.08 -1.12 2.32
CA ASP A 16 0.12 -0.34 2.71
C ASP A 16 1.03 0.06 1.54
N PHE A 17 0.97 -0.64 0.41
CA PHE A 17 1.79 -0.27 -0.74
C PHE A 17 1.04 0.55 -1.79
N TYR A 18 -0.17 0.14 -2.17
CA TYR A 18 -0.91 0.86 -3.22
C TYR A 18 -1.67 2.03 -2.62
N LEU A 19 -2.50 1.77 -1.60
CA LEU A 19 -3.33 2.81 -0.98
C LEU A 19 -2.47 3.81 -0.22
N TRP A 20 -1.63 3.36 0.70
CA TRP A 20 -0.79 4.25 1.50
C TRP A 20 0.31 4.92 0.68
N GLY A 21 0.87 4.24 -0.33
CA GLY A 21 1.78 4.87 -1.31
C GLY A 21 1.14 6.08 -2.00
N HIS A 22 -0.08 5.91 -2.51
CA HIS A 22 -0.82 6.98 -3.18
C HIS A 22 -1.29 8.08 -2.20
N MET A 23 -1.78 7.70 -1.01
CA MET A 23 -2.18 8.66 0.02
C MET A 23 -1.00 9.52 0.49
N LYS A 24 0.21 8.97 0.61
CA LYS A 24 1.40 9.77 0.96
C LYS A 24 1.69 10.87 -0.05
N THR A 25 1.51 10.60 -1.35
CA THR A 25 1.68 11.62 -2.39
C THR A 25 0.71 12.79 -2.19
N LEU A 26 -0.52 12.50 -1.76
CA LEU A 26 -1.55 13.53 -1.49
C LEU A 26 -1.31 14.25 -0.15
N ILE A 27 -0.93 13.52 0.89
CA ILE A 27 -0.74 14.07 2.24
C ILE A 27 0.45 15.01 2.27
N TYR A 28 1.57 14.60 1.66
CA TYR A 28 2.85 15.30 1.71
C TYR A 28 3.15 16.12 0.45
N GLU A 29 2.13 16.44 -0.37
CA GLU A 29 2.28 17.30 -1.55
C GLU A 29 2.84 18.68 -1.18
N THR A 30 2.43 19.20 -0.03
CA THR A 30 2.92 20.45 0.56
C THR A 30 3.37 20.22 2.00
N SER A 31 4.20 21.12 2.53
CA SER A 31 4.63 21.07 3.93
C SER A 31 3.42 21.04 4.87
N ILE A 32 3.55 20.33 5.98
CA ILE A 32 2.53 20.20 7.03
C ILE A 32 3.11 20.81 8.29
N GLU A 33 2.39 21.73 8.91
CA GLU A 33 2.88 22.50 10.05
C GLU A 33 2.26 22.04 11.38
N THR A 34 1.11 21.37 11.33
CA THR A 34 0.39 20.95 12.55
C THR A 34 -0.17 19.53 12.45
N GLU A 35 -0.36 18.89 13.60
CA GLU A 35 -1.01 17.58 13.69
C GLU A 35 -2.45 17.61 13.18
N ALA A 36 -3.20 18.68 13.47
CA ALA A 36 -4.57 18.85 13.01
C ALA A 36 -4.65 18.89 11.47
N GLU A 37 -3.71 19.59 10.84
CA GLU A 37 -3.57 19.62 9.38
C GLU A 37 -3.22 18.24 8.81
N LEU A 38 -2.30 17.51 9.46
CA LEU A 38 -1.96 16.15 9.06
C LEU A 38 -3.21 15.24 9.08
N VAL A 39 -3.98 15.27 10.16
CA VAL A 39 -5.21 14.48 10.29
C VAL A 39 -6.22 14.87 9.22
N ALA A 40 -6.44 16.16 8.99
CA ALA A 40 -7.36 16.64 7.96
C ALA A 40 -6.95 16.16 6.56
N ARG A 41 -5.66 16.19 6.24
CA ARG A 41 -5.12 15.71 4.95
C ARG A 41 -5.23 14.21 4.80
N ILE A 42 -4.98 13.43 5.86
CA ILE A 42 -5.20 11.97 5.85
C ILE A 42 -6.66 11.66 5.54
N THR A 43 -7.60 12.33 6.21
CA THR A 43 -9.04 12.14 5.96
C THR A 43 -9.43 12.55 4.54
N ALA A 44 -8.93 13.68 4.05
CA ALA A 44 -9.20 14.15 2.68
C ALA A 44 -8.63 13.19 1.63
N ALA A 45 -7.39 12.70 1.81
CA ALA A 45 -6.76 11.73 0.93
C ALA A 45 -7.55 10.41 0.92
N ALA A 46 -7.97 9.91 2.08
CA ALA A 46 -8.79 8.70 2.17
C ALA A 46 -10.12 8.85 1.42
N TYR A 47 -10.79 10.00 1.57
CA TYR A 47 -12.02 10.29 0.84
C TYR A 47 -11.80 10.39 -0.67
N GLN A 48 -10.74 11.06 -1.12
CA GLN A 48 -10.41 11.13 -2.54
C GLN A 48 -10.18 9.74 -3.13
N VAL A 49 -9.39 8.90 -2.44
CA VAL A 49 -9.10 7.55 -2.93
C VAL A 49 -10.35 6.69 -2.96
N GLN A 50 -11.23 6.78 -1.96
CA GLN A 50 -12.51 6.06 -1.95
C GLN A 50 -13.38 6.40 -3.16
N ASN A 51 -13.30 7.63 -3.67
CA ASN A 51 -14.07 8.09 -4.83
C ASN A 51 -13.42 7.73 -6.18
N ILE A 52 -12.21 7.15 -6.21
CA ILE A 52 -11.60 6.68 -7.46
C ILE A 52 -12.34 5.43 -7.93
N PRO A 53 -12.92 5.44 -9.15
CA PRO A 53 -13.61 4.26 -9.68
C PRO A 53 -12.69 3.05 -9.74
N ALA A 54 -13.21 1.90 -9.30
CA ALA A 54 -12.50 0.62 -9.29
C ALA A 54 -11.19 0.60 -8.51
N VAL A 55 -10.95 1.53 -7.57
CA VAL A 55 -9.69 1.57 -6.79
C VAL A 55 -9.48 0.28 -5.99
N PHE A 56 -10.56 -0.26 -5.41
CA PHE A 56 -10.52 -1.52 -4.68
C PHE A 56 -10.21 -2.70 -5.60
N GLU A 57 -10.69 -2.69 -6.85
CA GLU A 57 -10.34 -3.73 -7.81
C GLU A 57 -8.86 -3.64 -8.21
N ARG A 58 -8.30 -2.44 -8.37
CA ARG A 58 -6.86 -2.25 -8.63
C ARG A 58 -6.00 -2.71 -7.46
N VAL A 59 -6.40 -2.39 -6.22
CA VAL A 59 -5.75 -2.90 -5.00
C VAL A 59 -5.77 -4.42 -4.98
N ARG A 60 -6.92 -5.02 -5.29
CA ARG A 60 -7.12 -6.46 -5.33
C ARG A 60 -6.25 -7.12 -6.41
N GLN A 61 -6.19 -6.56 -7.61
CA GLN A 61 -5.32 -7.05 -8.69
C GLN A 61 -3.83 -6.95 -8.33
N SER A 62 -3.41 -5.84 -7.73
CA SER A 62 -2.05 -5.67 -7.22
C SER A 62 -1.71 -6.75 -6.17
N MET A 63 -2.66 -7.06 -5.27
CA MET A 63 -2.51 -8.15 -4.30
C MET A 63 -2.25 -9.48 -5.01
N PHE A 64 -3.10 -9.84 -5.98
CA PHE A 64 -2.98 -11.09 -6.70
C PHE A 64 -1.64 -11.21 -7.43
N ARG A 65 -1.20 -10.14 -8.11
CA ARG A 65 0.10 -10.12 -8.79
C ARG A 65 1.26 -10.36 -7.82
N ARG A 66 1.23 -9.73 -6.64
CA ARG A 66 2.27 -9.89 -5.60
C ARG A 66 2.26 -11.29 -5.00
N CYS A 67 1.09 -11.84 -4.71
CA CYS A 67 0.97 -13.22 -4.24
C CYS A 67 1.53 -14.19 -5.28
N HIS A 68 1.26 -13.97 -6.57
CA HIS A 68 1.79 -14.80 -7.64
C HIS A 68 3.31 -14.73 -7.73
N LEU A 69 3.88 -13.52 -7.75
CA LEU A 69 5.33 -13.32 -7.78
C LEU A 69 6.04 -13.87 -6.54
N CYS A 70 5.40 -13.80 -5.36
CA CYS A 70 5.90 -14.41 -4.14
C CYS A 70 6.01 -15.93 -4.26
N VAL A 71 5.00 -16.57 -4.86
CA VAL A 71 5.02 -18.01 -5.13
C VAL A 71 6.11 -18.37 -6.14
N GLU A 72 6.24 -17.62 -7.23
CA GLU A 72 7.30 -17.83 -8.23
C GLU A 72 8.71 -17.65 -7.64
N ALA A 73 8.88 -16.66 -6.75
CA ALA A 73 10.13 -16.42 -6.05
C ALA A 73 10.38 -17.38 -4.87
N ASN A 74 9.49 -18.36 -4.63
CA ASN A 74 9.52 -19.27 -3.48
C ASN A 74 9.68 -18.53 -2.13
N GLY A 75 8.97 -17.41 -1.98
CA GLY A 75 9.05 -16.53 -0.81
C GLY A 75 10.26 -15.58 -0.78
N GLY A 76 11.03 -15.48 -1.86
CA GLY A 76 12.15 -14.54 -2.02
C GLY A 76 11.73 -13.09 -2.30
N ILE A 77 12.71 -12.21 -2.54
CA ILE A 77 12.47 -10.79 -2.87
C ILE A 77 12.08 -10.66 -4.34
N PHE A 78 10.90 -10.09 -4.61
CA PHE A 78 10.37 -9.92 -5.97
C PHE A 78 9.98 -8.45 -6.29
N GLU A 79 10.33 -7.50 -5.42
CA GLU A 79 9.98 -6.08 -5.60
C GLU A 79 10.55 -5.48 -6.90
N HIS A 80 11.68 -5.99 -7.39
CA HIS A 80 12.26 -5.60 -8.67
C HIS A 80 11.40 -5.99 -9.90
N LEU A 81 10.37 -6.82 -9.72
CA LEU A 81 9.45 -7.31 -10.76
C LEU A 81 8.07 -6.63 -10.73
N LEU A 82 7.84 -5.70 -9.79
CA LEU A 82 6.55 -5.06 -9.56
C LEU A 82 6.36 -3.79 -10.40
#